data_AF-A0A382PXK4-F1
#
_entry.id   AF-A0A382PXK4-F1
#
_cell.length_a   1.000
_cell.length_b   1.000
_cell.length_c   1.000
_cell.angle_alpha   90.00
_cell.angle_beta   90.00
_cell.angle_gamma   90.00
#
_symmetry.space_group_name_H-M   'P 1'
#
loop_
_entity.id
_entity.type
_entity.pdbx_description
1 polymer ?
#
loop_
_entity_poly.entity_id
_entity_poly.type
_entity_poly.pdbx_seq_one_letter_code
_entity_poly.pdbx_strand_id
1 'polypeptide(L)'
;LADFTTTRLVEKFDKKATYMNGLTGLGPQKSRIPFHYDTDLEVIEAALNTIGLTPPEEAKVVRIQNTLKLGEVDISEILVEDAELRSDLEIISEAKAFTFDSSRNLRSF
;
A
#
# COMPACT_ATOMS: atom_id res chain seq x y z
N LEU A 1 3.79 -3.46 -10.32
CA LEU A 1 2.37 -3.08 -10.44
C LEU A 1 1.71 -3.39 -9.11
N ALA A 2 0.62 -2.72 -8.76
CA ALA A 2 -0.08 -3.04 -7.52
C ALA A 2 -0.88 -4.34 -7.69
N ASP A 3 -0.89 -5.18 -6.66
CA ASP A 3 -1.69 -6.41 -6.63
C ASP A 3 -3.13 -6.17 -6.16
N PHE A 4 -3.30 -5.14 -5.32
CA PHE A 4 -4.58 -4.71 -4.77
C PHE A 4 -4.80 -3.20 -4.95
N THR A 5 -6.06 -2.80 -4.98
CA THR A 5 -6.47 -1.39 -5.02
C THR A 5 -7.88 -1.20 -4.45
N THR A 6 -8.44 0.00 -4.52
CA THR A 6 -9.79 0.31 -4.03
C THR A 6 -10.77 0.49 -5.18
N THR A 7 -12.04 0.11 -4.97
CA THR A 7 -13.14 0.36 -5.92
C THR A 7 -13.21 1.85 -6.29
N ARG A 8 -13.05 2.73 -5.29
CA ARG A 8 -12.98 4.18 -5.48
C ARG A 8 -11.91 4.62 -6.48
N LEU A 9 -10.71 4.00 -6.48
CA LEU A 9 -9.68 4.33 -7.46
C LEU A 9 -10.04 3.80 -8.85
N VAL A 10 -10.58 2.58 -8.91
CA VAL A 10 -11.02 1.92 -10.16
C VAL A 10 -12.14 2.69 -10.85
N GLU A 11 -13.05 3.30 -10.10
CA GLU A 11 -14.12 4.12 -10.67
C GLU A 11 -13.65 5.51 -11.11
N LYS A 12 -12.58 6.02 -10.51
CA LYS A 12 -12.09 7.38 -10.76
C LYS A 12 -11.05 7.47 -11.88
N PHE A 13 -10.30 6.41 -12.17
CA PHE A 13 -9.21 6.50 -13.15
C PHE A 13 -9.72 6.59 -14.59
N ASP A 14 -8.96 7.27 -15.46
CA ASP A 14 -9.27 7.33 -16.89
C ASP A 14 -8.88 6.02 -17.57
N LYS A 15 -9.85 5.11 -17.66
CA LYS A 15 -9.69 3.81 -18.29
C LYS A 15 -9.26 3.92 -19.76
N LYS A 16 -9.80 4.89 -20.49
CA LYS A 16 -9.49 5.05 -21.92
C LYS A 16 -8.04 5.48 -22.09
N ALA A 17 -7.59 6.49 -21.35
CA ALA A 17 -6.20 6.95 -21.40
C ALA A 17 -5.23 5.86 -20.91
N THR A 18 -5.52 5.20 -19.80
CA THR A 18 -4.67 4.11 -19.29
C THR A 18 -4.54 2.98 -20.32
N TYR A 19 -5.63 2.55 -20.94
CA TYR A 19 -5.59 1.46 -21.93
C TYR A 19 -4.89 1.89 -23.22
N MET A 20 -5.12 3.12 -23.67
CA MET A 20 -4.40 3.72 -24.80
C MET A 20 -2.89 3.68 -24.56
N ASN A 21 -2.45 4.13 -23.37
CA ASN A 21 -1.04 4.12 -22.98
C ASN A 21 -0.47 2.70 -22.88
N GLY A 22 -1.27 1.74 -22.41
CA GLY A 22 -0.89 0.32 -22.40
C GLY A 22 -0.67 -0.25 -23.81
N LEU A 23 -1.55 0.10 -24.76
CA LEU A 23 -1.46 -0.34 -26.15
C LEU A 23 -0.27 0.30 -26.88
N THR A 24 -0.13 1.63 -26.80
CA THR A 24 0.94 2.35 -27.51
C THR A 24 2.31 2.13 -26.87
N GLY A 25 2.36 1.94 -25.55
CA GLY A 25 3.57 1.62 -24.80
C GLY A 25 3.95 0.13 -24.80
N LEU A 26 3.24 -0.72 -25.56
CA LEU A 26 3.46 -2.17 -25.63
C LEU A 26 3.51 -2.86 -24.26
N GLY A 27 2.69 -2.38 -23.33
CA GLY A 27 2.67 -2.82 -21.93
C GLY A 27 1.27 -3.04 -21.37
N PRO A 28 0.44 -3.92 -21.97
CA PRO A 28 -0.94 -4.15 -21.53
C PRO A 28 -1.05 -4.60 -20.07
N GLN A 29 -0.04 -5.29 -19.54
CA GLN A 29 0.05 -5.67 -18.13
C GLN A 29 -0.03 -4.45 -17.19
N LYS A 30 0.49 -3.29 -17.61
CA LYS A 30 0.46 -2.05 -16.82
C LYS A 30 -0.92 -1.40 -16.76
N SER A 31 -1.86 -1.87 -17.58
CA SER A 31 -3.25 -1.42 -17.62
C SER A 31 -4.20 -2.35 -16.88
N ARG A 32 -3.70 -3.42 -16.24
CA ARG A 32 -4.53 -4.37 -15.49
C ARG A 32 -5.19 -3.69 -14.30
N ILE A 33 -6.48 -3.92 -14.11
CA ILE A 33 -7.18 -3.59 -12.87
C ILE A 33 -6.83 -4.66 -11.83
N PRO A 34 -6.19 -4.32 -10.70
CA PRO A 34 -5.88 -5.26 -9.63
C PRO A 34 -7.16 -5.75 -8.91
N PHE A 35 -7.03 -6.70 -7.98
CA PHE A 35 -8.14 -7.01 -7.08
C PHE A 35 -8.50 -5.74 -6.32
N HIS A 36 -9.80 -5.44 -6.21
CA HIS A 36 -10.25 -4.22 -5.55
C HIS A 36 -11.40 -4.46 -4.60
N TYR A 37 -11.39 -3.70 -3.51
CA TYR A 37 -12.39 -3.75 -2.44
C TYR A 37 -12.87 -2.33 -2.14
N ASP A 38 -13.98 -2.21 -1.41
CA ASP A 38 -14.65 -0.94 -1.21
C ASP A 38 -13.95 -0.07 -0.17
N THR A 39 -13.25 -0.69 0.79
CA THR A 39 -12.55 0.00 1.88
C THR A 39 -11.06 -0.33 1.92
N ASP A 40 -10.25 0.61 2.40
CA ASP A 40 -8.81 0.38 2.54
C ASP A 40 -8.52 -0.75 3.55
N LEU A 41 -9.37 -0.92 4.57
CA LEU A 41 -9.25 -2.02 5.53
C LEU A 41 -9.37 -3.40 4.84
N GLU A 42 -10.37 -3.60 3.98
CA GLU A 42 -10.51 -4.86 3.22
C GLU A 42 -9.32 -5.10 2.29
N VAL A 43 -8.79 -4.03 1.68
CA VAL A 43 -7.57 -4.12 0.84
C VAL A 43 -6.38 -4.61 1.65
N ILE A 44 -6.18 -4.07 2.86
CA ILE A 44 -5.06 -4.45 3.74
C ILE A 44 -5.24 -5.87 4.25
N GLU A 45 -6.44 -6.24 4.70
CA GLU A 45 -6.77 -7.60 5.14
C GLU A 45 -6.53 -8.62 4.02
N ALA A 46 -6.99 -8.32 2.80
CA ALA A 46 -6.77 -9.17 1.64
C ALA A 46 -5.28 -9.29 1.30
N ALA A 47 -4.52 -8.19 1.35
CA ALA A 47 -3.09 -8.20 1.09
C ALA A 47 -2.33 -9.05 2.13
N LEU A 48 -2.62 -8.88 3.42
CA LEU A 48 -1.99 -9.65 4.49
C LEU A 48 -2.34 -11.14 4.40
N ASN A 49 -3.55 -11.51 3.96
CA ASN A 49 -3.91 -12.91 3.72
C ASN A 49 -3.11 -13.59 2.58
N THR A 50 -2.35 -12.84 1.77
CA THR A 50 -1.52 -13.40 0.69
C THR A 50 -0.07 -13.69 1.08
N ILE A 51 0.37 -13.25 2.26
CA ILE A 51 1.80 -13.35 2.64
C ILE A 51 2.21 -14.74 3.17
N GLY A 52 1.24 -15.67 3.31
CA GLY A 52 1.50 -17.07 3.67
C GLY A 52 1.26 -17.36 5.16
N LEU A 53 2.17 -18.14 5.77
CA LEU A 53 2.05 -18.64 7.15
C LEU A 53 2.48 -17.63 8.23
N THR A 54 2.65 -16.36 7.86
CA THR A 54 2.96 -15.28 8.80
C THR A 54 1.65 -14.66 9.28
N PRO A 55 1.39 -14.63 10.60
CA PRO A 55 0.21 -13.95 11.11
C PRO A 55 0.32 -12.44 10.82
N PRO A 56 -0.81 -11.74 10.57
CA PRO A 56 -0.82 -10.32 10.21
C PRO A 56 0.00 -9.40 11.13
N GLU A 57 -0.01 -9.68 12.43
CA GLU A 57 0.73 -8.96 13.48
C GLU A 57 2.26 -9.09 13.38
N GLU A 58 2.78 -10.13 12.73
CA GLU A 58 4.21 -10.33 12.49
C GLU A 58 4.64 -9.93 11.07
N ALA A 59 3.72 -9.38 10.27
CA ALA A 59 4.00 -9.00 8.90
C ALA A 59 5.00 -7.82 8.86
N LYS A 60 6.05 -7.96 8.04
CA LYS A 60 6.96 -6.87 7.69
C LYS A 60 6.27 -5.93 6.71
N VAL A 61 5.79 -4.79 7.20
CA VAL A 61 5.02 -3.81 6.43
C VAL A 61 5.77 -2.48 6.35
N VAL A 62 5.83 -1.90 5.16
CA VAL A 62 6.26 -0.51 4.96
C VAL A 62 5.13 0.24 4.27
N ARG A 63 4.72 1.37 4.85
CA ARG A 63 3.65 2.20 4.32
C ARG A 63 4.23 3.55 3.90
N ILE A 64 4.07 3.84 2.61
CA ILE A 64 4.52 5.10 2.01
C ILE A 64 3.31 5.91 1.54
N GLN A 65 3.41 7.24 1.58
CA GLN A 65 2.36 8.10 1.05
C GLN A 65 2.27 7.99 -0.49
N ASN A 66 3.42 8.03 -1.16
CA ASN A 66 3.58 7.81 -2.60
C ASN A 66 5.07 7.78 -2.96
N THR A 67 5.39 7.35 -4.18
CA THR A 67 6.77 7.21 -4.67
C THR A 67 7.51 8.54 -4.88
N LEU A 68 6.84 9.69 -4.78
CA LEU A 68 7.47 11.01 -4.86
C LEU A 68 7.86 11.58 -3.49
N LYS A 69 7.38 10.97 -2.40
CA LYS A 69 7.60 11.42 -1.02
C LYS A 69 8.03 10.23 -0.17
N LEU A 70 9.34 9.98 -0.16
CA LEU A 70 9.98 8.88 0.57
C LEU A 70 10.86 9.36 1.74
N GLY A 71 10.75 10.63 2.13
CA GLY A 71 11.49 11.16 3.28
C GLY A 71 10.98 10.62 4.61
N GLU A 72 9.71 10.26 4.68
CA GLU A 72 9.05 9.70 5.86
C GLU A 72 8.15 8.54 5.43
N VAL A 73 8.22 7.42 6.17
CA VAL A 73 7.45 6.20 5.93
C VAL A 73 7.08 5.58 7.28
N ASP A 74 5.94 4.91 7.37
CA ASP A 74 5.65 4.06 8.52
C ASP A 74 6.22 2.66 8.28
N ILE A 75 6.72 2.02 9.32
CA ILE A 75 7.16 0.61 9.32
C ILE A 75 6.41 -0.16 10.40
N SER A 76 6.18 -1.46 10.17
CA SER A 76 5.69 -2.37 11.21
C SER A 76 6.69 -2.45 12.37
N GLU A 77 6.21 -2.65 13.60
CA GLU A 77 7.04 -2.73 14.81
C GLU A 77 8.20 -3.73 14.69
N ILE A 78 7.96 -4.87 14.04
CA ILE A 78 8.99 -5.91 13.83
C ILE A 78 10.18 -5.46 12.96
N LEU A 79 10.05 -4.34 12.25
CA LEU A 79 11.13 -3.76 11.43
C LEU A 79 11.96 -2.72 12.19
N VAL A 80 11.61 -2.36 13.43
CA VAL A 80 12.33 -1.31 14.18
C VAL A 80 13.79 -1.70 14.41
N GLU A 81 14.05 -2.92 14.87
CA GLU A 81 15.43 -3.41 15.07
C GLU A 81 16.23 -3.39 13.76
N ASP A 82 15.63 -3.83 12.65
CA ASP A 82 16.24 -3.79 11.31
C ASP A 82 16.54 -2.34 10.86
N ALA A 83 15.69 -1.39 11.23
CA ALA A 83 15.83 0.03 10.88
C ALA A 83 16.90 0.73 11.73
N GLU A 84 17.04 0.42 13.02
CA GLU A 84 18.07 0.97 13.90
C GLU A 84 19.49 0.58 13.47
N LEU A 85 19.64 -0.56 12.80
CA LEU A 85 20.92 -1.01 12.26
C LEU A 85 21.36 -0.25 10.99
N ARG A 86 20.49 0.59 10.44
CA ARG A 86 20.75 1.35 9.22
C ARG A 86 21.13 2.79 9.54
N SER A 87 22.31 3.21 9.08
CA SER A 87 22.81 4.56 9.27
C SER A 87 22.09 5.64 8.44
N ASP A 88 21.25 5.23 7.48
CA ASP A 88 20.48 6.13 6.62
C ASP A 88 19.01 6.29 7.04
N LEU A 89 18.61 5.72 8.19
CA LEU A 89 17.27 5.83 8.75
C LEU A 89 17.31 6.45 10.15
N GLU A 90 16.23 7.14 10.51
CA GLU A 90 16.01 7.72 11.84
C GLU A 90 14.60 7.36 12.31
N ILE A 91 14.48 6.83 13.54
CA ILE A 91 13.17 6.57 14.16
C ILE A 91 12.65 7.86 14.78
N ILE A 92 11.71 8.51 14.11
CA ILE A 92 11.20 9.83 14.49
C ILE A 92 9.90 9.80 15.32
N SER A 93 9.28 8.63 15.51
CA SER A 93 8.06 8.50 16.30
C SER A 93 7.85 7.09 16.86
N GLU A 94 7.08 6.98 17.94
CA GLU A 94 6.62 5.69 18.48
C GLU A 94 5.59 5.02 17.57
N ALA A 95 5.55 3.68 17.64
CA ALA A 95 4.59 2.89 16.90
C ALA A 95 3.14 3.21 17.29
N LYS A 96 2.25 3.23 16.30
CA LYS A 96 0.83 3.51 16.47
C LYS A 96 0.01 2.55 15.63
N ALA A 97 -1.12 2.12 16.18
CA ALA A 97 -2.09 1.34 15.43
C ALA A 97 -2.61 2.15 14.23
N PHE A 98 -2.93 1.45 13.14
CA PHE A 98 -3.65 2.06 12.02
C PHE A 98 -4.97 2.66 12.49
N THR A 99 -5.24 3.87 12.01
CA THR A 99 -6.49 4.57 12.28
C THR A 99 -7.31 4.65 11.01
N PHE A 100 -8.59 4.33 11.14
CA PHE A 100 -9.54 4.35 10.03
C PHE A 100 -10.60 5.41 10.26
N ASP A 101 -11.18 5.93 9.18
CA ASP A 101 -12.35 6.80 9.25
C ASP A 101 -13.66 5.99 9.42
N SER A 102 -14.80 6.69 9.47
CA SER A 102 -16.13 6.05 9.60
C SER A 102 -16.51 5.15 8.41
N SER A 103 -15.82 5.31 7.28
CA SER A 103 -15.98 4.51 6.06
C SER A 103 -14.92 3.43 5.95
N ARG A 104 -14.18 3.15 7.02
CA ARG A 104 -13.11 2.14 7.10
C ARG A 104 -11.96 2.40 6.11
N ASN A 105 -11.75 3.64 5.70
CA ASN A 105 -10.57 4.04 4.92
C ASN A 105 -9.43 4.45 5.86
N LEU A 106 -8.20 4.17 5.43
CA LEU A 106 -7.02 4.38 6.24
C LEU A 106 -6.67 5.89 6.25
N ARG A 107 -6.52 6.47 7.43
CA ARG A 107 -6.14 7.88 7.55
C ARG A 107 -4.68 8.08 7.18
N SER A 108 -4.38 9.18 6.48
CA SER A 108 -2.99 9.59 6.22
C SER A 108 -2.24 9.85 7.53
N PHE A 109 -0.95 9.53 7.51
CA PHE A 109 0.03 10.09 8.43
C PHE A 109 0.61 11.37 7.82
#